data_AF-A0A9C8W036-F1
#
_entry.id   AF-A0A9C8W036-F1
#
_cell.length_a   1.000
_cell.length_b   1.000
_cell.length_c   1.000
_cell.angle_alpha   90.00
_cell.angle_beta   90.00
_cell.angle_gamma   90.00
#
_symmetry.space_group_name_H-M   'P 1'
#
loop_
_entity.id
_entity.type
_entity.pdbx_description
1 polymer ?
#
loop_
_entity_poly.entity_id
_entity_poly.type
_entity_poly.pdbx_seq_one_letter_code
_entity_poly.pdbx_strand_id
1 'polypeptide(L)'
;MNSMVTWQEIGWNGILLRVPGTWHPAVILAGYLLFEEDYRPVFEIRWQMVRGRFSAERVLRKLARATGDTGLVPWQPPPEWRDALSGCRMHGFQWQQAESRGCGLLLYNPATARSMLLRFHGAAGSGTAHYSGILESLREQPQEDRLTWAVFDIRARLPAGMRLIRHRFLPGTFTIEFRQDHLFLSLLRFRPAEQLLHNHTLARFGDHLAAGLPLVSESDPLTATWQSDGSAARRMLRRLQGKKAHQVLTLWHIPEKNVILGLHVKSNKPIPGTLI
;
A
#
# COMPACT_ATOMS: atom_id res chain seq x y z
N MET A 1 29.00 -2.71 17.71
CA MET A 1 28.82 -1.98 16.44
C MET A 1 27.33 -1.72 16.27
N ASN A 2 26.89 -0.47 16.39
CA ASN A 2 25.48 -0.10 16.14
C ASN A 2 25.20 -0.27 14.65
N SER A 3 24.57 -1.38 14.26
CA SER A 3 23.96 -1.52 12.95
C SER A 3 22.95 -0.38 12.79
N MET A 4 23.18 0.53 11.84
CA MET A 4 22.22 1.59 11.54
C MET A 4 20.94 0.92 11.06
N VAL A 5 19.86 1.09 11.81
CA VAL A 5 18.53 0.60 11.43
C VAL A 5 18.14 1.31 10.13
N THR A 6 18.03 0.57 9.05
CA THR A 6 17.45 1.09 7.80
C THR A 6 15.95 1.21 7.98
N TRP A 7 15.35 2.25 7.40
CA TRP A 7 13.91 2.50 7.47
C TRP A 7 13.33 2.49 6.07
N GLN A 8 12.14 1.92 5.92
CA GLN A 8 11.40 1.93 4.66
C GLN A 8 10.08 2.69 4.84
N GLU A 9 9.63 3.36 3.78
CA GLU A 9 8.36 4.07 3.71
C GLU A 9 7.26 3.12 3.22
N ILE A 10 6.13 3.09 3.93
CA ILE A 10 4.94 2.35 3.55
C ILE A 10 3.79 3.33 3.35
N GLY A 11 3.30 3.39 2.11
CA GLY A 11 2.13 4.17 1.71
C GLY A 11 1.03 3.22 1.24
N TRP A 12 -0.09 3.17 1.96
CA TRP A 12 -1.19 2.28 1.61
C TRP A 12 -2.54 2.92 1.95
N ASN A 13 -3.39 3.05 0.93
CA ASN A 13 -4.80 3.44 1.05
C ASN A 13 -5.08 4.58 2.05
N GLY A 14 -4.37 5.69 1.88
CA GLY A 14 -4.54 6.91 2.66
C GLY A 14 -3.74 6.96 3.97
N ILE A 15 -2.93 5.95 4.26
CA ILE A 15 -1.99 5.94 5.39
C ILE A 15 -0.56 5.96 4.84
N LEU A 16 0.32 6.72 5.51
CA LEU A 16 1.76 6.75 5.28
C LEU A 16 2.45 6.52 6.62
N LEU A 17 3.47 5.67 6.66
CA LEU A 17 4.32 5.47 7.84
C LEU A 17 5.71 4.99 7.41
N ARG A 18 6.67 4.98 8.34
CA ARG A 18 7.96 4.32 8.17
C ARG A 18 8.07 3.17 9.16
N VAL A 19 8.66 2.07 8.72
CA VAL A 19 8.95 0.89 9.55
C VAL A 19 10.42 0.48 9.38
N PRO A 20 11.00 -0.29 10.31
CA PRO A 20 12.32 -0.91 10.10
C PRO A 20 12.41 -1.66 8.77
N GLY A 21 13.57 -1.63 8.12
CA GLY A 21 13.80 -2.25 6.81
C GLY A 21 13.76 -3.79 6.85
N THR A 22 13.96 -4.38 8.03
CA THR A 22 13.84 -5.82 8.29
C THR A 22 12.39 -6.28 8.44
N TRP A 23 11.44 -5.37 8.62
CA TRP A 23 10.04 -5.71 8.76
C TRP A 23 9.39 -5.88 7.39
N HIS A 24 8.65 -6.96 7.21
CA HIS A 24 8.00 -7.26 5.93
C HIS A 24 6.47 -7.30 6.09
N PRO A 25 5.70 -6.74 5.15
CA PRO A 25 4.25 -6.91 5.15
C PRO A 25 3.87 -8.39 4.94
N ALA A 26 3.30 -9.01 5.97
CA ALA A 26 2.77 -10.38 5.94
C ALA A 26 1.33 -10.43 5.42
N VAL A 27 0.52 -9.43 5.82
CA VAL A 27 -0.88 -9.30 5.37
C VAL A 27 -1.14 -7.87 4.93
N ILE A 28 -1.75 -7.72 3.76
CA ILE A 28 -2.17 -6.44 3.21
C ILE A 28 -3.64 -6.56 2.83
N LEU A 29 -4.51 -5.74 3.42
CA LEU A 29 -5.89 -5.53 2.98
C LEU A 29 -6.15 -4.03 2.86
N ALA A 30 -7.31 -3.64 2.31
CA ALA A 30 -7.60 -2.23 2.03
C ALA A 30 -7.46 -1.31 3.26
N GLY A 31 -7.81 -1.77 4.47
CA GLY A 31 -7.69 -0.98 5.70
C GLY A 31 -6.89 -1.70 6.78
N TYR A 32 -5.92 -2.53 6.40
CA TYR A 32 -5.20 -3.39 7.32
C TYR A 32 -3.80 -3.74 6.79
N LEU A 33 -2.79 -3.60 7.65
CA LEU A 33 -1.45 -4.10 7.41
C LEU A 33 -1.00 -4.88 8.65
N LEU A 34 -0.40 -6.05 8.42
CA LEU A 34 0.35 -6.81 9.41
C LEU A 34 1.79 -6.91 8.93
N PHE A 35 2.73 -6.55 9.81
CA PHE A 35 4.15 -6.68 9.59
C PHE A 35 4.72 -7.81 10.43
N GLU A 36 5.67 -8.53 9.86
CA GLU A 36 6.44 -9.57 10.51
C GLU A 36 7.94 -9.32 10.42
N GLU A 37 8.67 -9.91 11.35
CA GLU A 37 10.12 -10.05 11.36
C GLU A 37 10.42 -11.49 11.81
N ASP A 38 11.29 -12.20 11.09
CA ASP A 38 11.57 -13.63 11.35
C ASP A 38 10.32 -14.50 11.50
N TYR A 39 9.32 -14.28 10.63
CA TYR A 39 8.02 -14.99 10.62
C TYR A 39 7.17 -14.79 11.88
N ARG A 40 7.44 -13.72 12.65
CA ARG A 40 6.67 -13.36 13.84
C ARG A 40 6.01 -12.00 13.65
N PRO A 41 4.72 -11.85 14.00
CA PRO A 41 4.08 -10.54 14.03
C PRO A 41 4.85 -9.57 14.92
N VAL A 42 5.10 -8.37 14.41
CA VAL A 42 5.78 -7.28 15.15
C VAL A 42 4.90 -6.04 15.27
N PHE A 43 4.12 -5.75 14.22
CA PHE A 43 3.25 -4.57 14.20
C PHE A 43 2.02 -4.78 13.32
N GLU A 44 0.87 -4.37 13.84
CA GLU A 44 -0.41 -4.39 13.16
C GLU A 44 -0.98 -2.98 13.12
N ILE A 45 -1.52 -2.57 11.98
CA ILE A 45 -2.33 -1.36 11.86
C ILE A 45 -3.61 -1.65 11.08
N ARG A 46 -4.75 -1.31 11.67
CA ARG A 46 -6.07 -1.36 11.05
C ARG A 46 -6.70 0.02 11.06
N TRP A 47 -7.31 0.44 9.96
CA TRP A 47 -8.00 1.73 9.88
C TRP A 47 -9.32 1.65 9.14
N GLN A 48 -10.21 2.55 9.50
CA GLN A 48 -11.51 2.70 8.86
C GLN A 48 -12.08 4.10 9.12
N MET A 49 -12.99 4.52 8.24
CA MET A 49 -13.81 5.70 8.47
C MET A 49 -14.90 5.36 9.48
N VAL A 50 -15.05 6.19 10.52
CA VAL A 50 -16.12 6.05 11.50
C VAL A 50 -17.40 6.63 10.91
N ARG A 51 -18.45 5.81 10.85
CA ARG A 51 -19.81 6.27 10.53
C ARG A 51 -20.55 6.56 11.84
N GLY A 52 -20.86 7.83 12.09
CA GLY A 52 -21.53 8.27 13.32
C GLY A 52 -20.56 8.52 14.48
N ARG A 53 -21.03 8.32 15.72
CA ARG A 53 -20.27 8.66 16.94
C ARG A 53 -19.19 7.62 17.25
N PHE A 54 -17.96 8.09 17.41
CA PHE A 54 -16.86 7.26 17.89
C PHE A 54 -16.98 6.96 19.40
N SER A 55 -16.70 5.71 19.79
CA SER A 55 -16.60 5.27 21.20
C SER A 55 -15.46 4.27 21.33
N ALA A 56 -14.39 4.68 22.03
CA ALA A 56 -13.22 3.86 22.24
C ALA A 56 -13.58 2.56 22.98
N GLU A 57 -14.36 2.67 24.05
CA GLU A 57 -14.82 1.54 24.85
C GLU A 57 -15.59 0.51 24.02
N ARG A 58 -16.47 0.96 23.12
CA ARG A 58 -17.23 0.06 22.24
C ARG A 58 -16.32 -0.67 21.25
N VAL A 59 -15.31 0.02 20.72
CA VAL A 59 -14.32 -0.58 19.80
C VAL A 59 -13.46 -1.60 20.54
N LEU A 60 -12.93 -1.27 21.72
CA LEU A 60 -12.12 -2.17 22.53
C LEU A 60 -12.92 -3.40 23.00
N ARG A 61 -14.18 -3.25 23.40
CA ARG A 61 -15.06 -4.39 23.71
C ARG A 61 -15.28 -5.31 22.52
N LYS A 62 -15.46 -4.74 21.31
CA LYS A 62 -15.59 -5.54 20.09
C LYS A 62 -14.29 -6.26 19.75
N LEU A 63 -13.15 -5.59 19.93
CA LEU A 63 -11.82 -6.17 19.74
C LEU A 63 -11.65 -7.38 20.65
N ALA A 64 -11.81 -7.21 21.97
CA ALA A 64 -11.69 -8.27 22.97
C ALA A 64 -12.52 -9.52 22.61
N ARG A 65 -13.77 -9.31 22.16
CA ARG A 65 -14.64 -10.42 21.73
C ARG A 65 -14.16 -11.11 20.47
N ALA A 66 -13.61 -10.37 19.51
CA ALA A 66 -13.18 -10.91 18.22
C ALA A 66 -11.83 -11.65 18.30
N THR A 67 -10.95 -11.21 19.19
CA THR A 67 -9.61 -11.79 19.37
C THR A 67 -9.56 -12.85 20.47
N GLY A 68 -10.63 -13.01 21.25
CA GLY A 68 -10.62 -13.84 22.46
C GLY A 68 -9.76 -13.25 23.58
N ASP A 69 -9.36 -11.98 23.48
CA ASP A 69 -8.59 -11.30 24.52
C ASP A 69 -9.47 -11.08 25.75
N THR A 70 -9.25 -11.88 26.79
CA THR A 70 -9.90 -11.71 28.09
C THR A 70 -9.25 -10.60 28.94
N GLY A 71 -8.12 -10.05 28.49
CA GLY A 71 -7.25 -9.16 29.27
C GLY A 71 -6.83 -7.88 28.57
N LEU A 72 -7.72 -7.20 27.84
CA LEU A 72 -7.43 -5.82 27.41
C LEU A 72 -7.41 -4.89 28.63
N VAL A 73 -6.21 -4.54 29.09
CA VAL A 73 -6.02 -3.67 30.26
C VAL A 73 -5.70 -2.26 29.78
N PRO A 74 -6.36 -1.21 30.28
CA PRO A 74 -5.97 0.16 29.99
C PRO A 74 -4.49 0.41 30.33
N TRP A 75 -3.77 1.04 29.41
CA TRP A 75 -2.36 1.35 29.59
C TRP A 75 -2.10 2.79 29.17
N GLN A 76 -1.27 3.50 29.92
CA GLN A 76 -0.88 4.86 29.58
C GLN A 76 0.35 4.84 28.68
N PRO A 77 0.24 5.30 27.42
CA PRO A 77 1.39 5.39 26.56
C PRO A 77 2.43 6.40 27.10
N PRO A 78 3.71 6.24 26.74
CA PRO A 78 4.73 7.23 27.03
C PRO A 78 4.39 8.64 26.48
N PRO A 79 4.85 9.72 27.11
CA PRO A 79 4.59 11.09 26.66
C PRO A 79 4.96 11.34 25.19
N GLU A 80 6.09 10.82 24.73
CA GLU A 80 6.57 10.99 23.36
C GLU A 80 5.59 10.45 22.31
N TRP A 81 4.80 9.42 22.63
CA TRP A 81 3.77 8.89 21.74
C TRP A 81 2.54 9.79 21.68
N ARG A 82 2.21 10.49 22.78
CA ARG A 82 1.15 11.51 22.79
C ARG A 82 1.54 12.69 21.91
N ASP A 83 2.78 13.13 22.00
CA ASP A 83 3.27 14.28 21.24
C ASP A 83 3.28 13.99 19.73
N ALA A 84 3.77 12.81 19.34
CA ALA A 84 3.76 12.33 17.96
C ALA A 84 2.34 12.24 17.34
N LEU A 85 1.31 12.06 18.16
CA LEU A 85 -0.08 11.82 17.75
C LEU A 85 -1.05 12.90 18.27
N SER A 86 -0.56 14.10 18.55
CA SER A 86 -1.30 15.19 19.22
C SER A 86 -2.64 15.58 18.55
N GLY A 87 -2.80 15.33 17.24
CA GLY A 87 -4.07 15.55 16.52
C GLY A 87 -5.14 14.46 16.73
N CYS A 88 -4.82 13.37 17.42
CA CYS A 88 -5.70 12.23 17.63
C CYS A 88 -6.14 12.09 19.09
N ARG A 89 -7.38 11.65 19.29
CA ARG A 89 -7.80 11.07 20.57
C ARG A 89 -7.17 9.68 20.69
N MET A 90 -6.37 9.45 21.72
CA MET A 90 -5.62 8.21 21.92
C MET A 90 -6.09 7.46 23.17
N HIS A 91 -6.25 6.15 23.05
CA HIS A 91 -6.50 5.24 24.17
C HIS A 91 -5.48 4.09 24.08
N GLY A 92 -4.61 3.98 25.09
CA GLY A 92 -3.65 2.89 25.18
C GLY A 92 -4.24 1.68 25.90
N PHE A 93 -3.81 0.49 25.48
CA PHE A 93 -4.14 -0.76 26.15
C PHE A 93 -2.98 -1.76 26.05
N GLN A 94 -2.96 -2.71 26.96
CA GLN A 94 -2.14 -3.91 26.91
C GLN A 94 -3.02 -5.11 26.64
N TRP A 95 -2.43 -6.14 26.05
CA TRP A 95 -3.14 -7.36 25.71
C TRP A 95 -2.22 -8.56 25.90
N GLN A 96 -2.82 -9.70 26.25
CA GLN A 96 -2.12 -10.96 26.44
C GLN A 96 -3.00 -12.12 25.98
N GLN A 97 -2.40 -13.02 25.22
CA GLN A 97 -2.91 -14.29 24.73
C GLN A 97 -1.94 -15.40 25.14
N ALA A 98 -2.32 -16.66 24.92
CA ALA A 98 -1.55 -17.84 25.34
C ALA A 98 -0.07 -17.78 24.91
N GLU A 99 0.21 -17.34 23.69
CA GLU A 99 1.58 -17.32 23.11
C GLU A 99 2.07 -15.93 22.73
N SER A 100 1.27 -14.89 22.95
CA SER A 100 1.65 -13.53 22.55
C SER A 100 1.14 -12.49 23.54
N ARG A 101 1.90 -11.40 23.66
CA ARG A 101 1.54 -10.24 24.47
C ARG A 101 1.98 -8.98 23.74
N GLY A 102 1.44 -7.85 24.16
CA GLY A 102 1.78 -6.58 23.56
C GLY A 102 1.09 -5.39 24.18
N CYS A 103 1.32 -4.24 23.55
CA CYS A 103 0.53 -3.04 23.78
C CYS A 103 -0.14 -2.62 22.47
N GLY A 104 -1.11 -1.72 22.58
CA GLY A 104 -1.81 -1.19 21.44
C GLY A 104 -2.37 0.19 21.72
N LEU A 105 -2.66 0.88 20.63
CA LEU A 105 -3.25 2.21 20.63
C LEU A 105 -4.54 2.16 19.80
N LEU A 106 -5.60 2.71 20.37
CA LEU A 106 -6.79 3.07 19.61
C LEU A 106 -6.78 4.59 19.41
N LEU A 107 -6.61 4.99 18.15
CA LEU A 107 -6.57 6.37 17.72
C LEU A 107 -7.89 6.75 17.04
N TYR A 108 -8.34 7.97 17.27
CA TYR A 108 -9.42 8.58 16.49
C TYR A 108 -9.05 10.01 16.13
N ASN A 109 -9.01 10.28 14.84
CA ASN A 109 -8.80 11.60 14.29
C ASN A 109 -10.16 12.25 14.00
N PRO A 110 -10.56 13.29 14.75
CA PRO A 110 -11.84 13.95 14.53
C PRO A 110 -11.89 14.75 13.22
N ALA A 111 -10.76 15.23 12.70
CA ALA A 111 -10.71 16.04 11.48
C ALA A 111 -11.05 15.21 10.23
N THR A 112 -10.64 13.94 10.20
CA THR A 112 -10.88 13.02 9.09
C THR A 112 -11.95 11.96 9.41
N ALA A 113 -12.49 11.96 10.64
CA ALA A 113 -13.35 10.91 11.17
C ALA A 113 -12.77 9.48 11.03
N ARG A 114 -11.44 9.33 11.02
CA ARG A 114 -10.76 8.05 10.90
C ARG A 114 -10.45 7.45 12.27
N SER A 115 -10.71 6.16 12.44
CA SER A 115 -10.22 5.39 13.59
C SER A 115 -9.10 4.45 13.15
N MET A 116 -8.04 4.36 13.94
CA MET A 116 -6.93 3.44 13.73
C MET A 116 -6.68 2.60 14.97
N LEU A 117 -6.52 1.30 14.80
CA LEU A 117 -6.06 0.37 15.82
C LEU A 117 -4.63 -0.03 15.47
N LEU A 118 -3.70 0.24 16.39
CA LEU A 118 -2.31 -0.17 16.29
C LEU A 118 -2.05 -1.22 17.35
N ARG A 119 -1.37 -2.31 17.00
CA ARG A 119 -0.87 -3.30 17.98
C ARG A 119 0.61 -3.53 17.75
N PHE A 120 1.37 -3.50 18.83
CA PHE A 120 2.77 -3.85 18.87
C PHE A 120 2.90 -5.18 19.58
N HIS A 121 3.61 -6.12 18.97
CA HIS A 121 3.80 -7.46 19.51
C HIS A 121 5.13 -7.53 20.27
N GLY A 122 5.16 -8.25 21.39
CA GLY A 122 6.33 -8.36 22.27
C GLY A 122 6.11 -7.74 23.65
N ALA A 123 7.12 -7.83 24.51
CA ALA A 123 7.01 -7.28 25.86
C ALA A 123 6.97 -5.74 25.83
N ALA A 124 6.07 -5.13 26.59
CA ALA A 124 6.10 -3.68 26.79
C ALA A 124 7.48 -3.28 27.36
N GLY A 125 8.24 -2.48 26.60
CA GLY A 125 9.61 -2.06 26.96
C GLY A 125 10.72 -2.62 26.08
N SER A 126 10.55 -3.80 25.46
CA SER A 126 11.50 -4.31 24.46
C SER A 126 11.15 -3.77 23.07
N GLY A 127 12.04 -3.00 22.43
CA GLY A 127 11.84 -2.47 21.07
C GLY A 127 11.11 -1.14 20.96
N THR A 128 10.91 -0.42 22.08
CA THR A 128 10.19 0.88 22.13
C THR A 128 10.75 1.95 21.19
N ALA A 129 12.05 1.95 20.94
CA ALA A 129 12.70 2.90 20.03
C ALA A 129 12.14 2.85 18.59
N HIS A 130 11.78 1.66 18.10
CA HIS A 130 11.17 1.52 16.77
C HIS A 130 9.74 2.05 16.76
N TYR A 131 8.98 1.84 17.83
CA TYR A 131 7.59 2.26 17.90
C TYR A 131 7.45 3.77 17.87
N SER A 132 8.31 4.51 18.60
CA SER A 132 8.29 5.98 18.53
C SER A 132 8.54 6.48 17.10
N GLY A 133 9.53 5.94 16.38
CA GLY A 133 9.78 6.32 14.97
C GLY A 133 8.63 5.98 14.01
N ILE A 134 7.92 4.86 14.25
CA ILE A 134 6.71 4.52 13.48
C ILE A 134 5.61 5.54 13.74
N LEU A 135 5.34 5.86 15.00
CA LEU A 135 4.29 6.81 15.38
C LEU A 135 4.61 8.24 14.90
N GLU A 136 5.87 8.66 15.02
CA GLU A 136 6.37 9.94 14.52
C GLU A 136 6.24 10.08 13.01
N SER A 137 6.27 8.98 12.25
CA SER A 137 6.12 8.97 10.79
C SER A 137 4.71 8.67 10.31
N LEU A 138 3.82 8.22 11.21
CA LEU A 138 2.43 7.91 10.87
C LEU A 138 1.67 9.17 10.46
N ARG A 139 1.17 9.18 9.23
CA ARG A 139 0.38 10.26 8.66
C ARG A 139 -0.86 9.72 7.97
N GLU A 140 -1.96 10.41 8.18
CA GLU A 140 -3.12 10.32 7.30
C GLU A 140 -2.90 11.22 6.10
N GLN A 141 -2.95 10.63 4.91
CA GLN A 141 -2.78 11.38 3.68
C GLN A 141 -4.11 12.09 3.32
N PRO A 142 -4.10 13.40 3.01
CA PRO A 142 -5.30 14.13 2.61
C PRO A 142 -5.93 13.52 1.36
N GLN A 143 -7.26 13.48 1.31
CA GLN A 143 -7.97 12.87 0.18
C GLN A 143 -7.94 13.75 -1.08
N GLU A 144 -7.53 15.02 -0.97
CA GLU A 144 -7.59 16.04 -2.04
C GLU A 144 -6.28 16.19 -2.83
N ASP A 145 -5.18 15.58 -2.37
CA ASP A 145 -3.88 15.61 -3.05
C ASP A 145 -3.49 14.22 -3.62
N ARG A 146 -2.32 14.11 -4.23
CA ARG A 146 -1.75 12.85 -4.69
C ARG A 146 -1.39 11.95 -3.50
N LEU A 147 -2.02 10.78 -3.44
CA LEU A 147 -1.73 9.75 -2.47
C LEU A 147 -0.46 8.99 -2.86
N THR A 148 0.46 8.89 -1.91
CA THR A 148 1.64 8.03 -1.99
C THR A 148 1.24 6.58 -1.72
N TRP A 149 1.56 5.74 -2.70
CA TRP A 149 1.53 4.28 -2.61
C TRP A 149 2.96 3.80 -2.60
N ALA A 150 3.37 3.11 -1.53
CA ALA A 150 4.70 2.57 -1.36
C ALA A 150 4.60 1.23 -0.63
N VAL A 151 4.90 0.13 -1.31
CA VAL A 151 4.95 -1.20 -0.69
C VAL A 151 5.82 -2.14 -1.53
N PHE A 152 6.65 -2.94 -0.86
CA PHE A 152 7.69 -3.75 -1.50
C PHE A 152 8.64 -2.87 -2.35
N ASP A 153 8.64 -3.06 -3.67
CA ASP A 153 9.44 -2.26 -4.62
C ASP A 153 8.61 -1.19 -5.34
N ILE A 154 7.28 -1.20 -5.19
CA ILE A 154 6.36 -0.30 -5.90
C ILE A 154 6.31 1.02 -5.15
N ARG A 155 6.60 2.13 -5.85
CA ARG A 155 6.37 3.49 -5.36
C ARG A 155 5.69 4.34 -6.43
N ALA A 156 4.57 4.96 -6.09
CA ALA A 156 3.81 5.82 -6.99
C ALA A 156 3.08 6.92 -6.23
N ARG A 157 2.89 8.08 -6.87
CA ARG A 157 1.99 9.14 -6.39
C ARG A 157 0.80 9.23 -7.32
N LEU A 158 -0.35 8.74 -6.88
CA LEU A 158 -1.57 8.69 -7.69
C LEU A 158 -2.50 9.85 -7.34
N PRO A 159 -3.28 10.41 -8.29
CA PRO A 159 -4.23 11.46 -7.99
C PRO A 159 -5.22 11.09 -6.88
N ALA A 160 -5.62 12.13 -6.14
CA ALA A 160 -6.80 12.09 -5.28
C ALA A 160 -8.00 11.46 -5.98
N GLY A 161 -8.69 10.54 -5.30
CA GLY A 161 -9.90 9.88 -5.80
C GLY A 161 -9.69 8.56 -6.55
N MET A 162 -8.45 8.16 -6.85
CA MET A 162 -8.15 6.79 -7.27
C MET A 162 -8.45 5.81 -6.15
N ARG A 163 -9.46 4.96 -6.35
CA ARG A 163 -9.86 3.96 -5.37
C ARG A 163 -9.20 2.63 -5.66
N LEU A 164 -8.56 2.05 -4.64
CA LEU A 164 -8.10 0.66 -4.68
C LEU A 164 -9.30 -0.26 -4.94
N ILE A 165 -9.25 -1.03 -6.03
CA ILE A 165 -10.28 -2.02 -6.38
C ILE A 165 -9.80 -3.44 -6.14
N ARG A 166 -8.50 -3.69 -6.29
CA ARG A 166 -7.90 -5.00 -6.13
C ARG A 166 -6.40 -4.87 -5.85
N HIS A 167 -5.86 -5.82 -5.12
CA HIS A 167 -4.43 -6.08 -5.09
C HIS A 167 -4.20 -7.59 -5.15
N ARG A 168 -3.02 -7.98 -5.60
CA ARG A 168 -2.58 -9.37 -5.68
C ARG A 168 -1.07 -9.40 -5.48
N PHE A 169 -0.61 -10.15 -4.49
CA PHE A 169 0.80 -10.36 -4.21
C PHE A 169 1.10 -11.85 -4.35
N LEU A 170 1.51 -12.28 -5.55
CA LEU A 170 1.95 -13.65 -5.80
C LEU A 170 3.48 -13.71 -5.85
N PRO A 171 4.10 -14.86 -5.53
CA PRO A 171 5.52 -15.05 -5.75
C PRO A 171 5.93 -14.61 -7.17
N GLY A 172 6.90 -13.71 -7.23
CA GLY A 172 7.42 -13.15 -8.48
C GLY A 172 6.55 -12.13 -9.22
N THR A 173 5.26 -11.96 -8.90
CA THR A 173 4.38 -10.99 -9.59
C THR A 173 3.40 -10.30 -8.65
N PHE A 174 3.46 -8.97 -8.58
CA PHE A 174 2.54 -8.14 -7.82
C PHE A 174 1.71 -7.24 -8.73
N THR A 175 0.46 -7.00 -8.35
CA THR A 175 -0.46 -6.11 -9.05
C THR A 175 -1.29 -5.32 -8.04
N ILE A 176 -1.36 -4.01 -8.21
CA ILE A 176 -2.25 -3.13 -7.44
C ILE A 176 -3.11 -2.36 -8.43
N GLU A 177 -4.42 -2.50 -8.34
CA GLU A 177 -5.37 -1.96 -9.31
C GLU A 177 -6.26 -0.88 -8.70
N PHE A 178 -6.45 0.19 -9.44
CA PHE A 178 -7.18 1.39 -9.07
C PHE A 178 -8.25 1.73 -10.10
N ARG A 179 -9.30 2.40 -9.64
CA ARG A 179 -10.32 2.97 -10.52
C ARG A 179 -10.71 4.38 -10.08
N GLN A 180 -10.89 5.25 -11.07
CA GLN A 180 -11.54 6.55 -10.93
C GLN A 180 -12.39 6.78 -12.18
N ASP A 181 -13.71 6.85 -12.02
CA ASP A 181 -14.68 6.98 -13.12
C ASP A 181 -14.45 5.97 -14.26
N HIS A 182 -13.91 6.47 -15.37
CA HIS A 182 -13.68 5.74 -16.62
C HIS A 182 -12.24 5.24 -16.77
N LEU A 183 -11.37 5.63 -15.83
CA LEU A 183 -9.94 5.38 -15.78
C LEU A 183 -9.64 4.21 -14.85
N PHE A 184 -8.82 3.29 -15.33
CA PHE A 184 -8.30 2.14 -14.61
C PHE A 184 -6.78 2.22 -14.66
N LEU A 185 -6.14 1.99 -13.52
CA LEU A 185 -4.68 2.03 -13.40
C LEU A 185 -4.22 0.78 -12.66
N SER A 186 -3.21 0.10 -13.20
CA SER A 186 -2.57 -1.04 -12.54
C SER A 186 -1.08 -0.75 -12.37
N LEU A 187 -0.60 -0.84 -11.13
CA LEU A 187 0.82 -0.89 -10.82
C LEU A 187 1.26 -2.35 -10.81
N LEU A 188 2.35 -2.64 -11.51
CA LEU A 188 2.87 -3.98 -11.73
C LEU A 188 4.30 -4.08 -11.19
N ARG A 189 4.65 -5.24 -10.65
CA ARG A 189 6.04 -5.55 -10.28
C ARG A 189 6.32 -7.02 -10.55
N PHE A 190 7.44 -7.30 -11.21
CA PHE A 190 7.88 -8.65 -11.55
C PHE A 190 9.31 -8.90 -11.07
N ARG A 191 9.56 -10.05 -10.45
CA ARG A 191 10.90 -10.52 -9.99
C ARG A 191 11.06 -12.04 -10.13
N PRO A 192 12.29 -12.54 -10.26
CA PRO A 192 13.51 -11.77 -10.55
C PRO A 192 13.55 -11.36 -12.04
N ALA A 193 13.93 -10.12 -12.32
CA ALA A 193 13.98 -9.60 -13.68
C ALA A 193 14.95 -10.36 -14.58
N GLU A 194 16.12 -10.74 -14.06
CA GLU A 194 17.16 -11.48 -14.80
C GLU A 194 16.64 -12.80 -15.38
N GLN A 195 15.75 -13.48 -14.65
CA GLN A 195 15.15 -14.74 -15.09
C GLN A 195 14.04 -14.50 -16.10
N LEU A 196 13.23 -13.46 -15.90
CA LEU A 196 12.14 -13.09 -16.78
C LEU A 196 12.63 -12.54 -18.13
N LEU A 197 13.78 -11.86 -18.13
CA LEU A 197 14.44 -11.30 -19.32
C LEU A 197 15.53 -12.21 -19.88
N HIS A 198 15.63 -13.45 -19.40
CA HIS A 198 16.63 -14.39 -19.88
C HIS A 198 16.42 -14.63 -21.39
N ASN A 199 17.38 -14.17 -22.21
CA ASN A 199 17.34 -14.18 -23.67
C ASN A 199 16.17 -13.39 -24.31
N HIS A 200 15.55 -12.47 -23.57
CA HIS A 200 14.43 -11.65 -24.04
C HIS A 200 14.65 -10.18 -23.70
N THR A 201 14.28 -9.28 -24.62
CA THR A 201 14.25 -7.84 -24.31
C THR A 201 13.04 -7.51 -23.44
N LEU A 202 13.07 -6.35 -22.78
CA LEU A 202 11.92 -5.84 -22.03
C LEU A 202 10.69 -5.69 -22.93
N ALA A 203 10.87 -5.25 -24.17
CA ALA A 203 9.81 -5.18 -25.16
C ALA A 203 9.20 -6.57 -25.43
N ARG A 204 10.03 -7.57 -25.71
CA ARG A 204 9.52 -8.93 -25.97
C ARG A 204 8.77 -9.52 -24.77
N PHE A 205 9.25 -9.27 -23.55
CA PHE A 205 8.54 -9.65 -22.32
C PHE A 205 7.17 -8.95 -22.23
N GLY A 206 7.14 -7.64 -22.50
CA GLY A 206 5.93 -6.83 -22.37
C GLY A 206 4.86 -7.08 -23.43
N ASP A 207 5.18 -7.64 -24.59
CA ASP A 207 4.20 -7.93 -25.65
C ASP A 207 3.05 -8.84 -25.17
N HIS A 208 3.35 -9.80 -24.28
CA HIS A 208 2.34 -10.65 -23.65
C HIS A 208 1.40 -9.86 -22.73
N LEU A 209 1.92 -8.86 -22.03
CA LEU A 209 1.16 -7.99 -21.12
C LEU A 209 0.39 -6.91 -21.88
N ALA A 210 0.94 -6.44 -23.00
CA ALA A 210 0.38 -5.43 -23.89
C ALA A 210 -0.90 -5.93 -24.58
N ALA A 211 -1.12 -7.25 -24.68
CA ALA A 211 -2.34 -7.85 -25.24
C ALA A 211 -2.73 -7.27 -26.61
N GLY A 212 -1.74 -7.07 -27.49
CA GLY A 212 -1.92 -6.54 -28.84
C GLY A 212 -1.97 -5.01 -28.96
N LEU A 213 -1.55 -4.28 -27.91
CA LEU A 213 -1.21 -2.86 -28.07
C LEU A 213 0.07 -2.73 -28.90
N PRO A 214 0.17 -1.74 -29.81
CA PRO A 214 1.39 -1.53 -30.58
C PRO A 214 2.46 -0.89 -29.68
N LEU A 215 3.71 -1.31 -29.87
CA LEU A 215 4.87 -0.70 -29.26
C LEU A 215 5.07 0.70 -29.88
N VAL A 216 5.20 1.72 -29.05
CA VAL A 216 5.31 3.14 -29.48
C VAL A 216 6.67 3.72 -29.12
N SER A 217 7.34 3.21 -28.07
CA SER A 217 8.70 3.62 -27.74
C SER A 217 9.51 2.46 -27.16
N GLU A 218 10.72 2.31 -27.70
CA GLU A 218 11.81 1.44 -27.21
C GLU A 218 13.15 2.19 -27.39
N SER A 219 13.17 3.50 -27.15
CA SER A 219 14.41 4.28 -27.28
C SER A 219 15.47 3.92 -26.24
N ASP A 220 15.08 3.20 -25.19
CA ASP A 220 15.90 2.78 -24.05
C ASP A 220 15.66 1.28 -23.78
N PRO A 221 16.70 0.43 -23.72
CA PRO A 221 16.52 -1.01 -23.41
C PRO A 221 15.92 -1.27 -22.03
N LEU A 222 15.96 -0.29 -21.12
CA LEU A 222 15.37 -0.38 -19.79
C LEU A 222 13.91 0.11 -19.74
N THR A 223 13.38 0.68 -20.81
CA THR A 223 12.03 1.25 -20.83
C THR A 223 11.30 0.90 -22.13
N ALA A 224 10.13 0.26 -22.02
CA ALA A 224 9.29 -0.04 -23.17
C ALA A 224 7.86 0.45 -22.95
N THR A 225 7.28 1.11 -23.97
CA THR A 225 5.91 1.65 -23.90
C THR A 225 5.07 1.20 -25.08
N TRP A 226 3.92 0.61 -24.77
CA TRP A 226 2.86 0.27 -25.72
C TRP A 226 1.69 1.21 -25.53
N GLN A 227 1.13 1.72 -26.62
CA GLN A 227 0.02 2.66 -26.55
C GLN A 227 -0.93 2.47 -27.72
N SER A 228 -2.23 2.55 -27.43
CA SER A 228 -3.24 2.66 -28.48
C SER A 228 -4.12 3.86 -28.22
N ASP A 229 -4.00 4.85 -29.10
CA ASP A 229 -5.02 5.87 -29.30
C ASP A 229 -5.97 5.34 -30.36
N GLY A 230 -7.13 4.82 -29.93
CA GLY A 230 -8.07 4.23 -30.88
C GLY A 230 -8.38 5.19 -32.04
N SER A 231 -8.26 4.73 -33.29
CA SER A 231 -8.81 5.45 -34.46
C SER A 231 -10.34 5.56 -34.35
N ALA A 232 -10.98 6.55 -34.97
CA ALA A 232 -12.43 6.77 -34.84
C ALA A 232 -13.27 5.49 -35.05
N ALA A 233 -12.94 4.69 -36.09
CA ALA A 233 -13.58 3.41 -36.36
C ALA A 233 -13.27 2.34 -35.29
N ARG A 234 -12.01 2.20 -34.85
CA ARG A 234 -11.65 1.26 -33.77
C ARG A 234 -12.25 1.65 -32.41
N ARG A 235 -12.45 2.94 -32.13
CA ARG A 235 -13.11 3.43 -30.91
C ARG A 235 -14.57 2.99 -30.87
N MET A 236 -15.28 3.10 -32.00
CA MET A 236 -16.68 2.68 -32.09
C MET A 236 -16.81 1.16 -31.94
N LEU A 237 -15.97 0.38 -32.62
CA LEU A 237 -15.96 -1.08 -32.52
C LEU A 237 -15.63 -1.58 -31.10
N ARG A 238 -14.63 -0.96 -30.43
CA ARG A 238 -14.26 -1.32 -29.05
C ARG A 238 -15.33 -0.93 -28.04
N ARG A 239 -16.04 0.19 -28.23
CA ARG A 239 -17.19 0.57 -27.39
C ARG A 239 -18.32 -0.45 -27.49
N LEU A 240 -18.63 -0.93 -28.70
CA LEU A 240 -19.62 -2.00 -28.91
C LEU A 240 -19.21 -3.32 -28.24
N GLN A 241 -17.91 -3.61 -28.15
CA GLN A 241 -17.37 -4.79 -27.46
C GLN A 241 -17.13 -4.58 -25.95
N GLY A 242 -17.49 -3.42 -25.37
CA GLY A 242 -17.22 -3.09 -23.97
C GLY A 242 -15.73 -2.92 -23.61
N LYS A 243 -14.83 -2.84 -24.60
CA LYS A 243 -13.37 -2.71 -24.41
C LYS A 243 -12.94 -1.24 -24.32
N LYS A 244 -11.93 -0.96 -23.48
CA LYS A 244 -11.36 0.38 -23.28
C LYS A 244 -10.60 0.85 -24.53
N ALA A 245 -10.91 2.06 -24.99
CA ALA A 245 -10.45 2.60 -26.26
C ALA A 245 -9.03 3.19 -26.19
N HIS A 246 -8.64 3.75 -25.05
CA HIS A 246 -7.32 4.31 -24.80
C HIS A 246 -6.60 3.44 -23.78
N GLN A 247 -5.41 2.98 -24.13
CA GLN A 247 -4.60 2.14 -23.24
C GLN A 247 -3.13 2.49 -23.42
N VAL A 248 -2.41 2.55 -22.30
CA VAL A 248 -0.95 2.73 -22.23
C VAL A 248 -0.42 1.71 -21.25
N LEU A 249 0.60 0.96 -21.68
CA LEU A 249 1.42 0.12 -20.82
C LEU A 249 2.85 0.64 -20.91
N THR A 250 3.45 0.97 -19.78
CA THR A 250 4.88 1.28 -19.69
C THR A 250 5.52 0.33 -18.71
N LEU A 251 6.65 -0.25 -19.10
CA LEU A 251 7.48 -1.10 -18.26
C LEU A 251 8.86 -0.47 -18.09
N TRP A 252 9.43 -0.63 -16.90
CA TRP A 252 10.80 -0.21 -16.55
C TRP A 252 11.55 -1.38 -15.94
N HIS A 253 12.71 -1.71 -16.48
CA HIS A 253 13.66 -2.63 -15.86
C HIS A 253 14.62 -1.82 -14.97
N ILE A 254 14.74 -2.21 -13.70
CA ILE A 254 15.67 -1.62 -12.74
C ILE A 254 16.70 -2.70 -12.38
N PRO A 255 17.85 -2.74 -13.09
CA PRO A 255 18.82 -3.82 -12.96
C PRO A 255 19.37 -3.96 -11.54
N GLU A 256 19.62 -2.85 -10.85
CA GLU A 256 20.24 -2.82 -9.51
C GLU A 256 19.37 -3.50 -8.45
N LYS A 257 18.07 -3.60 -8.71
CA LYS A 257 17.08 -4.22 -7.83
C LYS A 257 16.56 -5.55 -8.37
N ASN A 258 17.04 -5.98 -9.54
CA ASN A 258 16.58 -7.17 -10.25
C ASN A 258 15.04 -7.21 -10.35
N VAL A 259 14.44 -6.08 -10.75
CA VAL A 259 12.98 -5.87 -10.80
C VAL A 259 12.52 -5.25 -12.11
N ILE A 260 11.36 -5.67 -12.59
CA ILE A 260 10.60 -4.95 -13.62
C ILE A 260 9.40 -4.30 -12.95
N LEU A 261 9.26 -2.99 -13.08
CA LEU A 261 8.06 -2.25 -12.67
C LEU A 261 7.20 -1.96 -13.90
N GLY A 262 5.90 -1.78 -13.69
CA GLY A 262 4.99 -1.44 -14.79
C GLY A 262 3.83 -0.57 -14.35
N LEU A 263 3.37 0.24 -15.30
CA LEU A 263 2.17 1.07 -15.21
C LEU A 263 1.27 0.71 -16.38
N HIS A 264 0.05 0.24 -16.10
CA HIS A 264 -0.94 0.00 -17.12
C HIS A 264 -2.16 0.88 -16.88
N VAL A 265 -2.42 1.82 -17.79
CA VAL A 265 -3.57 2.72 -17.74
C VAL A 265 -4.55 2.37 -18.84
N LYS A 266 -5.84 2.25 -18.50
CA LYS A 266 -6.93 2.00 -19.46
C LYS A 266 -8.05 3.01 -19.26
N SER A 267 -8.57 3.57 -20.34
CA SER A 267 -9.59 4.60 -20.30
C SER A 267 -10.56 4.55 -21.48
N ASN A 268 -11.78 5.05 -21.27
CA ASN A 268 -12.75 5.31 -22.34
C ASN A 268 -12.61 6.70 -22.97
N LYS A 269 -11.79 7.58 -22.36
CA LYS A 269 -11.45 8.92 -22.83
C LYS A 269 -9.92 9.02 -23.00
N PRO A 270 -9.39 10.06 -23.66
CA PRO A 270 -7.95 10.29 -23.70
C PRO A 270 -7.35 10.24 -22.29
N ILE A 271 -6.18 9.61 -22.16
CA ILE A 271 -5.48 9.49 -20.89
C ILE A 271 -4.80 10.83 -20.59
N PRO A 272 -5.03 11.45 -19.42
CA PRO A 272 -4.32 12.66 -19.02
C PRO A 272 -2.81 12.46 -19.02
N GLY A 273 -2.06 13.39 -19.62
CA GLY A 273 -0.59 13.34 -19.64
C GLY A 273 0.06 13.43 -18.25
N THR A 274 -0.67 13.88 -17.22
CA THR A 274 -0.19 13.97 -15.83
C THR A 274 -0.13 12.63 -15.08
N LEU A 275 -0.57 11.54 -15.74
CA LEU A 275 -0.57 10.18 -15.23
C LEU A 275 0.51 9.28 -15.85
N ILE A 276 1.14 9.73 -16.94
CA ILE A 276 2.16 9.00 -17.70
C ILE A 276 3.53 9.57 -17.30
#